data_AF-K1JD81-F1
#
_entry.id   AF-K1JD81-F1
#
_cell.length_a   1.000
_cell.length_b   1.000
_cell.length_c   1.000
_cell.angle_alpha   90.00
_cell.angle_beta   90.00
_cell.angle_gamma   90.00
#
_symmetry.space_group_name_H-M   'P 1'
#
loop_
_entity.id
_entity.type
_entity.pdbx_description
1 polymer ?
#
loop_
_entity_poly.entity_id
_entity_poly.type
_entity_poly.pdbx_seq_one_letter_code
_entity_poly.pdbx_strand_id
1 'polypeptide(L)'
;MQKLGLIASLLLMNVATAQAEAQVLFGRLASTPVQQFNQQIRQASTAQQSWVNDYREVALRFVGHSDIPSRIQAQQLDNDLVLSVALDGTKSDMIYILTLFRSNNLWQMRQAEMGWRCQGQSTFTPVPCP
;
A
#
# COMPACT_ATOMS: atom_id res chain seq x y z
N MET A 1 -57.84 -36.13 18.73
CA MET A 1 -57.50 -35.93 17.30
C MET A 1 -57.71 -34.46 16.98
N GLN A 2 -56.67 -33.72 16.59
CA GLN A 2 -56.72 -32.65 15.58
C GLN A 2 -55.32 -32.05 15.42
N LYS A 3 -54.80 -32.22 14.20
CA LYS A 3 -53.60 -31.60 13.67
C LYS A 3 -53.85 -30.10 13.51
N LEU A 4 -52.90 -29.26 13.91
CA LEU A 4 -52.71 -27.91 13.37
C LEU A 4 -51.22 -27.60 13.48
N GLY A 5 -50.50 -27.83 12.38
CA GLY A 5 -49.23 -27.17 12.15
C GLY A 5 -49.46 -25.77 11.58
N LEU A 6 -48.49 -24.88 11.77
CA LEU A 6 -48.12 -23.80 10.84
C LEU A 6 -46.93 -23.03 11.42
N ILE A 7 -45.76 -23.30 10.83
CA ILE A 7 -44.76 -22.36 10.31
C ILE A 7 -44.77 -20.95 10.95
N ALA A 8 -43.73 -20.62 11.71
CA ALA A 8 -43.28 -19.25 11.93
C ALA A 8 -41.80 -19.17 11.57
N SER A 9 -41.53 -18.99 10.29
CA SER A 9 -40.21 -18.68 9.76
C SER A 9 -40.02 -17.16 9.68
N LEU A 10 -38.76 -16.74 9.84
CA LEU A 10 -38.13 -15.51 9.36
C LEU A 10 -38.43 -14.21 10.11
N LEU A 11 -37.40 -13.71 10.81
CA LEU A 11 -37.03 -12.29 10.88
C LEU A 11 -35.56 -12.18 11.34
N LEU A 12 -34.63 -12.62 10.48
CA LEU A 12 -33.22 -12.18 10.54
C LEU A 12 -33.05 -11.11 9.46
N MET A 13 -33.53 -9.91 9.74
CA MET A 13 -33.34 -8.76 8.86
C MET A 13 -31.96 -8.15 9.10
N ASN A 14 -31.03 -8.57 8.23
CA ASN A 14 -30.19 -7.69 7.41
C ASN A 14 -29.89 -6.30 7.97
N VAL A 15 -28.76 -6.16 8.66
CA VAL A 15 -27.93 -4.95 8.55
C VAL A 15 -26.45 -5.34 8.53
N ALA A 16 -26.08 -6.31 7.70
CA ALA A 16 -24.71 -6.35 7.21
C ALA A 16 -24.62 -5.27 6.13
N THR A 17 -24.36 -4.02 6.52
CA THR A 17 -23.83 -3.02 5.60
C THR A 17 -22.50 -3.57 5.12
N ALA A 18 -22.53 -4.28 4.01
CA ALA A 18 -21.35 -4.58 3.23
C ALA A 18 -20.78 -3.22 2.81
N GLN A 19 -19.84 -2.69 3.59
CA GLN A 19 -18.90 -1.73 3.10
C GLN A 19 -18.10 -2.48 2.05
N ALA A 20 -18.56 -2.40 0.79
CA ALA A 20 -17.74 -2.74 -0.34
C ALA A 20 -16.57 -1.75 -0.31
N GLU A 21 -15.52 -2.11 0.41
CA GLU A 21 -14.22 -1.48 0.26
C GLU A 21 -13.90 -1.59 -1.22
N ALA A 22 -13.96 -0.46 -1.93
CA ALA A 22 -13.63 -0.40 -3.33
C ALA A 22 -12.21 -0.97 -3.48
N GLN A 23 -12.12 -2.21 -3.95
CA GLN A 23 -10.85 -2.90 -4.15
C GLN A 23 -10.09 -2.09 -5.19
N VAL A 24 -8.94 -1.55 -4.79
CA VAL A 24 -8.08 -0.80 -5.70
C VAL A 24 -7.66 -1.77 -6.81
N LEU A 25 -8.09 -1.48 -8.03
CA LEU A 25 -7.74 -2.26 -9.21
C LEU A 25 -6.37 -1.81 -9.71
N PHE A 26 -5.36 -2.65 -9.46
CA PHE A 26 -4.00 -2.46 -9.94
C PHE A 26 -3.85 -3.09 -11.34
N GLY A 27 -3.43 -2.28 -12.31
CA GLY A 27 -2.84 -2.81 -13.54
C GLY A 27 -1.40 -3.32 -13.29
N ARG A 28 -0.61 -3.45 -14.36
CA ARG A 28 0.85 -3.61 -14.20
C ARG A 28 1.43 -2.33 -13.62
N LEU A 29 2.33 -2.43 -12.65
CA LEU A 29 3.05 -1.29 -12.08
C LEU A 29 4.46 -1.21 -12.68
N ALA A 30 5.06 -0.02 -12.65
CA ALA A 30 6.43 0.20 -13.11
C ALA A 30 7.40 -0.19 -12.00
N SER A 31 8.31 -1.13 -12.27
CA SER A 31 9.37 -1.48 -11.33
C SER A 31 10.35 -0.33 -11.16
N THR A 32 10.67 0.02 -9.91
CA THR A 32 11.63 1.08 -9.57
C THR A 32 12.94 0.46 -9.03
N PRO A 33 14.11 0.92 -9.50
CA PRO A 33 15.39 0.42 -8.99
C PRO A 33 15.59 0.69 -7.50
N VAL A 34 15.99 -0.32 -6.72
CA VAL A 34 16.16 -0.21 -5.26
C VAL A 34 17.63 -0.25 -4.79
N GLN A 35 18.56 -0.66 -5.64
CA GLN A 35 19.94 -0.95 -5.23
C GLN A 35 20.68 0.29 -4.74
N GLN A 36 20.54 1.41 -5.45
CA GLN A 36 21.18 2.67 -5.09
C GLN A 36 20.60 3.23 -3.78
N PHE A 37 19.29 3.10 -3.58
CA PHE A 37 18.65 3.49 -2.33
C PHE A 37 19.11 2.62 -1.15
N ASN A 38 19.24 1.30 -1.32
CA ASN A 38 19.80 0.43 -0.29
C ASN A 38 21.25 0.78 0.07
N GLN A 39 22.05 1.30 -0.88
CA GLN A 39 23.37 1.85 -0.57
C GLN A 39 23.27 3.08 0.34
N GLN A 40 22.32 3.98 0.09
CA GLN A 40 22.08 5.15 0.93
C GLN A 40 21.64 4.77 2.34
N ILE A 41 20.76 3.76 2.49
CA ILE A 41 20.37 3.22 3.79
C ILE A 41 21.61 2.74 4.57
N ARG A 42 22.50 1.98 3.93
CA ARG A 42 23.72 1.47 4.58
C ARG A 42 24.63 2.62 5.00
N GLN A 43 24.82 3.62 4.14
CA GLN A 43 25.62 4.81 4.47
C GLN A 43 25.02 5.60 5.64
N ALA A 44 23.71 5.81 5.63
CA ALA A 44 23.00 6.51 6.70
C ALA A 44 23.05 5.74 8.03
N SER A 45 22.98 4.40 7.99
CA SER A 45 23.20 3.58 9.17
C SER A 45 24.62 3.73 9.73
N THR A 46 25.66 3.73 8.89
CA THR A 46 27.04 3.96 9.33
C THR A 46 27.19 5.35 9.94
N ALA A 47 26.49 6.34 9.40
CA ALA A 47 26.40 7.69 9.95
C ALA A 47 25.44 7.83 11.14
N GLN A 48 24.93 6.72 11.69
CA GLN A 48 24.02 6.66 12.84
C GLN A 48 22.74 7.48 12.67
N GLN A 49 22.29 7.69 11.44
CA GLN A 49 21.04 8.39 11.19
C GLN A 49 19.88 7.47 11.55
N SER A 50 18.98 7.93 12.41
CA SER A 50 17.92 7.10 13.00
C SER A 50 16.80 6.71 12.04
N TRP A 51 16.61 7.46 10.95
CA TRP A 51 15.52 7.24 9.99
C TRP A 51 15.55 5.85 9.35
N VAL A 52 16.73 5.21 9.25
CA VAL A 52 16.88 3.86 8.66
C VAL A 52 16.23 2.75 9.51
N ASN A 53 15.84 3.07 10.75
CA ASN A 53 15.23 2.13 11.69
C ASN A 53 13.69 2.17 11.65
N ASP A 54 13.10 3.20 11.04
CA ASP A 54 11.66 3.34 10.86
C ASP A 54 11.28 3.09 9.39
N TYR A 55 10.47 2.06 9.15
CA TYR A 55 10.07 1.70 7.80
C TYR A 55 9.27 2.81 7.10
N ARG A 56 8.54 3.65 7.85
CA ARG A 56 7.78 4.77 7.27
C ARG A 56 8.71 5.84 6.75
N GLU A 57 9.72 6.20 7.54
CA GLU A 57 10.76 7.15 7.14
C GLU A 57 11.55 6.66 5.93
N VAL A 58 11.91 5.36 5.92
CA VAL A 58 12.55 4.72 4.76
C VAL A 58 11.66 4.82 3.51
N ALA A 59 10.38 4.50 3.64
CA ALA A 59 9.42 4.59 2.53
C ALA A 59 9.26 6.03 2.01
N LEU A 60 9.09 7.00 2.91
CA LEU A 60 8.96 8.42 2.57
C LEU A 60 10.18 8.93 1.80
N ARG A 61 11.38 8.58 2.25
CA ARG A 61 12.63 8.98 1.57
C ARG A 61 12.81 8.30 0.22
N PHE A 62 12.36 7.05 0.07
CA PHE A 62 12.40 6.36 -1.21
C PHE A 62 11.46 7.02 -2.25
N VAL A 63 10.23 7.32 -1.83
CA VAL A 63 9.22 7.96 -2.68
C VAL A 63 9.65 9.35 -3.14
N GLY A 64 10.41 10.07 -2.29
CA GLY A 64 11.13 11.28 -2.68
C GLY A 64 10.25 12.46 -3.12
N HIS A 65 8.94 12.38 -2.90
CA HIS A 65 8.01 13.47 -3.21
C HIS A 65 7.97 14.48 -2.06
N SER A 66 7.87 15.76 -2.41
CA SER A 66 7.66 16.86 -1.45
C SER A 66 6.29 16.80 -0.77
N ASP A 67 5.37 16.04 -1.34
CA ASP A 67 4.00 15.91 -0.85
C ASP A 67 3.93 14.86 0.28
N ILE A 68 3.15 15.19 1.31
CA ILE A 68 2.86 14.24 2.39
C ILE A 68 1.94 13.17 1.81
N PRO A 69 2.26 11.87 1.95
CA PRO A 69 1.37 10.81 1.50
C PRO A 69 -0.03 10.96 2.09
N SER A 70 -1.04 10.84 1.24
CA SER A 70 -2.44 10.80 1.68
C SER A 70 -2.70 9.55 2.52
N ARG A 71 -1.93 8.48 2.27
CA ARG A 71 -2.03 7.23 3.01
C ARG A 71 -0.75 6.40 2.95
N ILE A 72 -0.39 5.81 4.09
CA ILE A 72 0.57 4.70 4.16
C ILE A 72 -0.12 3.53 4.84
N GLN A 73 -0.32 2.43 4.12
CA GLN A 73 -0.79 1.16 4.67
C GLN A 73 0.37 0.18 4.74
N ALA A 74 0.43 -0.59 5.82
CA ALA A 74 1.48 -1.57 6.06
C ALA A 74 0.86 -2.94 6.30
N GLN A 75 1.39 -3.95 5.63
CA GLN A 75 0.98 -5.34 5.77
C GLN A 75 2.23 -6.21 5.89
N GLN A 76 2.31 -6.98 6.98
CA GLN A 76 3.35 -8.00 7.14
C GLN A 76 2.98 -9.23 6.32
N LEU A 77 3.93 -9.73 5.52
CA LEU A 77 3.80 -10.96 4.76
C LEU A 77 5.09 -11.77 4.94
N ASP A 78 5.02 -12.85 5.71
CA ASP A 78 6.18 -13.63 6.14
C ASP A 78 7.28 -12.73 6.74
N ASN A 79 8.46 -12.72 6.11
CA ASN A 79 9.63 -11.93 6.53
C ASN A 79 9.68 -10.53 5.90
N ASP A 80 8.73 -10.21 5.04
CA ASP A 80 8.67 -8.95 4.32
C ASP A 80 7.55 -8.06 4.89
N LEU A 81 7.78 -6.76 4.82
CA LEU A 81 6.81 -5.72 5.12
C LEU A 81 6.43 -5.04 3.81
N VAL A 82 5.19 -5.25 3.38
CA VAL A 82 4.64 -4.62 2.17
C VAL A 82 3.95 -3.33 2.58
N LEU A 83 4.35 -2.22 1.94
CA LEU A 83 3.77 -0.91 2.14
C LEU A 83 3.07 -0.45 0.87
N SER A 84 1.85 0.06 1.01
CA SER A 84 1.17 0.83 -0.02
C SER A 84 1.22 2.31 0.38
N VAL A 85 1.89 3.14 -0.42
CA VAL A 85 1.99 4.58 -0.22
C VAL A 85 1.20 5.29 -1.32
N ALA A 86 0.13 5.98 -0.95
CA ALA A 86 -0.70 6.75 -1.87
C ALA A 86 -0.35 8.24 -1.78
N LEU A 87 -0.28 8.89 -2.94
CA LEU A 87 -0.09 10.33 -3.11
C LEU A 87 -1.26 10.84 -3.95
N ASP A 88 -2.14 11.60 -3.35
CA ASP A 88 -3.29 12.17 -4.05
C ASP A 88 -2.86 13.48 -4.71
N GLY A 89 -3.15 13.64 -6.00
CA GLY A 89 -2.74 14.80 -6.78
C GLY A 89 -3.91 15.46 -7.49
N THR A 90 -3.74 16.72 -7.90
CA THR A 90 -4.81 17.46 -8.60
C THR A 90 -5.09 16.93 -10.00
N LYS A 91 -4.08 16.36 -10.67
CA LYS A 91 -4.17 15.82 -12.04
C LYS A 91 -4.02 14.30 -12.12
N SER A 92 -3.28 13.73 -11.19
CA SER A 92 -3.04 12.29 -11.12
C SER A 92 -2.71 11.87 -9.71
N ASP A 93 -3.28 10.75 -9.29
CA ASP A 93 -2.86 10.07 -8.07
C ASP A 93 -1.69 9.14 -8.39
N MET A 94 -0.78 8.99 -7.45
CA MET A 94 0.31 8.02 -7.53
C MET A 94 0.20 7.01 -6.41
N ILE A 95 0.66 5.79 -6.68
CA ILE A 95 0.79 4.74 -5.70
C ILE A 95 2.15 4.10 -5.80
N TYR A 96 2.75 3.80 -4.65
CA TYR A 96 3.94 2.98 -4.54
C TYR A 96 3.60 1.72 -3.75
N ILE A 97 3.99 0.57 -4.28
CA ILE A 97 4.00 -0.70 -3.56
C ILE A 97 5.45 -1.05 -3.26
N LEU A 98 5.80 -1.03 -1.98
CA LEU A 98 7.16 -1.20 -1.51
C LEU A 98 7.25 -2.48 -0.69
N THR A 99 8.15 -3.38 -1.07
CA THR A 99 8.43 -4.59 -0.30
C THR A 99 9.74 -4.39 0.44
N LEU A 100 9.66 -4.26 1.76
CA LEU A 100 10.81 -4.10 2.63
C LEU A 100 11.10 -5.42 3.34
N PHE A 101 12.34 -5.60 3.74
CA PHE A 101 12.76 -6.69 4.60
C PHE A 101 13.76 -6.18 5.62
N ARG A 102 13.89 -6.92 6.72
CA ARG A 102 14.86 -6.58 7.77
C ARG A 102 16.12 -7.41 7.61
N SER A 103 17.28 -6.74 7.59
CA SER A 103 18.58 -7.38 7.49
C SER A 103 19.60 -6.60 8.31
N ASN A 104 20.30 -7.29 9.21
CA ASN A 104 21.24 -6.68 10.18
C ASN A 104 20.60 -5.51 10.95
N ASN A 105 19.36 -5.69 11.41
CA ASN A 105 18.51 -4.69 12.07
C ASN A 105 18.10 -3.46 11.23
N LEU A 106 18.56 -3.35 9.98
CA LEU A 106 18.18 -2.29 9.05
C LEU A 106 17.01 -2.70 8.17
N TRP A 107 16.13 -1.74 7.89
CA TRP A 107 15.15 -1.89 6.81
C TRP A 107 15.85 -1.72 5.47
N GLN A 108 15.62 -2.64 4.54
CA GLN A 108 16.08 -2.55 3.16
C GLN A 108 14.94 -2.79 2.19
N MET A 109 15.00 -2.20 1.00
CA MET A 109 14.05 -2.43 -0.07
C MET A 109 14.40 -3.71 -0.82
N ARG A 110 13.48 -4.65 -0.89
CA ARG A 110 13.56 -5.82 -1.77
C ARG A 110 13.08 -5.44 -3.16
N GLN A 111 11.90 -4.82 -3.22
CA GLN A 111 11.22 -4.43 -4.45
C GLN A 111 10.48 -3.12 -4.23
N ALA A 112 10.32 -2.37 -5.32
CA ALA A 112 9.49 -1.19 -5.34
C ALA A 112 8.81 -1.13 -6.70
N GLU A 113 7.53 -0.82 -6.68
CA GLU A 113 6.70 -0.64 -7.85
C GLU A 113 5.91 0.65 -7.70
N MET A 114 5.63 1.31 -8.82
CA MET A 114 4.85 2.54 -8.81
C MET A 114 3.83 2.57 -9.95
N GLY A 115 2.76 3.33 -9.74
CA GLY A 115 1.76 3.55 -10.77
C GLY A 115 1.07 4.89 -10.64
N TRP A 116 0.41 5.29 -11.71
CA TRP A 116 -0.35 6.52 -11.83
C TRP A 116 -1.81 6.21 -12.15
N ARG A 117 -2.72 6.93 -11.52
CA ARG A 117 -4.14 6.97 -11.88
C ARG A 117 -4.47 8.38 -12.33
N CYS A 118 -4.72 8.52 -13.62
CA CYS A 118 -5.05 9.82 -14.21
C CYS A 118 -6.47 10.23 -13.82
N GLN A 119 -6.72 11.54 -13.79
CA GLN A 119 -8.05 12.08 -13.52
C GLN A 119 -9.12 11.42 -14.40
N GLY A 120 -10.20 10.97 -13.77
CA GLY A 120 -11.32 10.29 -14.45
C GLY A 120 -11.07 8.81 -14.78
N GLN A 121 -9.89 8.27 -14.50
CA GLN A 121 -9.59 6.84 -14.64
C GLN A 121 -9.82 6.11 -13.32
N SER A 122 -10.23 4.85 -13.40
CA SER A 122 -10.51 4.01 -12.22
C SER A 122 -9.34 3.14 -11.78
N THR A 123 -8.30 2.99 -12.60
CA THR A 123 -7.21 2.03 -12.38
C THR A 123 -5.84 2.71 -12.40
N PHE A 124 -4.89 2.14 -11.64
CA PHE A 124 -3.49 2.53 -11.71
C PHE A 124 -2.79 1.82 -12.87
N THR A 125 -1.93 2.55 -13.58
CA THR A 125 -1.15 2.07 -14.72
C THR A 125 0.34 2.36 -14.52
N PRO A 126 1.25 1.69 -15.25
CA PRO A 126 2.70 1.85 -15.06
C PRO A 126 3.26 3.06 -15.82
N VAL A 127 2.41 3.87 -16.46
CA VAL A 127 2.82 4.99 -17.29
C VAL A 127 2.31 6.28 -16.67
N PRO A 128 3.14 7.34 -16.57
CA PRO A 128 2.69 8.65 -16.14
C PRO A 128 1.53 9.16 -16.99
N CYS A 129 0.68 10.01 -16.40
CA CYS A 129 -0.37 10.68 -17.14
C CYS A 129 0.21 11.66 -18.17
N PRO A 130 -0.41 11.78 -19.36
CA PRO A 130 0.04 12.69 -20.41
C PRO A 130 -0.11 14.17 -20.03
#